data_AF-A0A2T9Y4E7-F1
#
_entry.id   AF-A0A2T9Y4E7-F1
#
_cell.length_a   1.000
_cell.length_b   1.000
_cell.length_c   1.000
_cell.angle_alpha   90.00
_cell.angle_beta   90.00
_cell.angle_gamma   90.00
#
_symmetry.space_group_name_H-M   'P 1'
#
loop_
_entity.id
_entity.type
_entity.pdbx_description
1 polymer ?
#
loop_
_entity_poly.entity_id
_entity_poly.type
_entity_poly.pdbx_seq_one_letter_code
_entity_poly.pdbx_strand_id
1 'polypeptide(L)'
;MHPKVSVYFDFNSTYSFLTSVRIYQICNGNSASVKPLHSQYPLSSTDITHPTISKVRFEQKPIEYGVLLAKSGQKGPPITPGSTRANYTWIDLIRTLKKLGLDRDIGTPDSSWWPQKVSFPNRITYILSNRDVFAEGAKELINNYKPENYDSSWRDIIIDSGYTLEEAITSEYVFRVYEKVFFEHVKITDWSVHVDILEKILAKHPSASRGLGGSKTIIELAKNSKTVRVASFKPTQNALELGLFGIPTFVGDGDTFFWGNDHLTDAAINVCQAQKNKSKL
;
A
#
# COMPACT_ATOMS: atom_id res chain seq x y z
N MET A 1 11.66 3.85 19.12
CA MET A 1 11.18 3.96 17.74
C MET A 1 10.60 2.60 17.34
N HIS A 2 9.36 2.54 16.82
CA HIS A 2 8.77 1.28 16.34
C HIS A 2 9.61 0.74 15.17
N PRO A 3 9.97 -0.57 15.15
CA PRO A 3 10.55 -1.20 13.97
C PRO A 3 9.71 -0.97 12.73
N LYS A 4 10.38 -0.87 11.58
CA LYS A 4 9.74 -0.65 10.30
C LYS A 4 9.90 -1.87 9.41
N VAL A 5 8.84 -2.20 8.68
CA VAL A 5 8.88 -3.15 7.56
C VAL A 5 8.50 -2.36 6.31
N SER A 6 9.43 -2.25 5.36
CA SER A 6 9.12 -1.71 4.04
C SER A 6 8.35 -2.74 3.23
N VAL A 7 7.17 -2.37 2.74
CA VAL A 7 6.29 -3.24 1.96
C VAL A 7 6.31 -2.81 0.51
N TYR A 8 7.08 -3.50 -0.33
CA TYR A 8 7.14 -3.25 -1.77
C TYR A 8 5.98 -3.95 -2.47
N PHE A 9 5.20 -3.20 -3.26
CA PHE A 9 4.01 -3.73 -3.93
C PHE A 9 3.69 -3.01 -5.24
N ASP A 10 2.83 -3.61 -6.08
CA ASP A 10 2.35 -3.00 -7.34
C ASP A 10 0.84 -3.22 -7.47
N PHE A 11 0.10 -2.20 -7.92
CA PHE A 11 -1.36 -2.24 -8.03
C PHE A 11 -1.90 -3.26 -9.04
N ASN A 12 -1.05 -3.83 -9.90
CA ASN A 12 -1.41 -4.93 -10.78
C ASN A 12 -1.26 -6.32 -10.14
N SER A 13 -0.69 -6.43 -8.94
CA SER A 13 -0.45 -7.72 -8.31
C SER A 13 -1.59 -8.18 -7.42
N THR A 14 -2.09 -9.38 -7.73
CA THR A 14 -3.11 -10.09 -6.96
C THR A 14 -2.67 -10.35 -5.53
N TYR A 15 -1.42 -10.79 -5.34
CA TYR A 15 -0.89 -11.04 -4.01
C TYR A 15 -0.60 -9.74 -3.24
N SER A 16 -0.31 -8.64 -3.95
CA SER A 16 -0.19 -7.32 -3.33
C SER A 16 -1.54 -6.78 -2.87
N PHE A 17 -2.62 -7.10 -3.59
CA PHE A 17 -3.98 -6.82 -3.13
C PHE A 17 -4.27 -7.50 -1.78
N LEU A 18 -3.97 -8.79 -1.64
CA LEU A 18 -4.13 -9.51 -0.36
C LEU A 18 -3.33 -8.86 0.78
N THR A 19 -2.10 -8.43 0.52
CA THR A 19 -1.30 -7.68 1.51
C THR A 19 -1.93 -6.35 1.87
N SER A 20 -2.47 -5.60 0.90
CA SER A 20 -3.14 -4.32 1.17
C SER A 20 -4.37 -4.48 2.06
N VAL A 21 -5.14 -5.56 1.85
CA VAL A 21 -6.32 -5.90 2.65
C VAL A 21 -5.93 -6.17 4.10
N ARG A 22 -4.83 -6.91 4.33
CA ARG A 22 -4.26 -7.14 5.66
C ARG A 22 -3.80 -5.85 6.33
N ILE A 23 -3.02 -5.02 5.64
CA ILE A 23 -2.53 -3.75 6.19
C ILE A 23 -3.70 -2.81 6.51
N TYR A 24 -4.71 -2.75 5.63
CA TYR A 24 -5.92 -1.98 5.89
C TYR A 24 -6.63 -2.43 7.18
N GLN A 25 -6.83 -3.73 7.37
CA GLN A 25 -7.45 -4.29 8.60
C GLN A 25 -6.63 -3.99 9.85
N ILE A 26 -5.31 -4.11 9.76
CA ILE A 26 -4.37 -3.81 10.84
C ILE A 26 -4.49 -2.33 11.24
N CYS A 27 -4.42 -1.41 10.27
CA CYS A 27 -4.41 0.02 10.56
C CYS A 27 -5.79 0.59 10.87
N ASN A 28 -6.89 0.03 10.35
CA ASN A 28 -8.24 0.59 10.49
C ASN A 28 -9.16 -0.21 11.42
N GLY A 29 -8.65 -1.25 12.09
CA GLY A 29 -9.41 -2.07 13.05
C GLY A 29 -10.62 -2.79 12.44
N ASN A 30 -11.60 -3.15 13.27
CA ASN A 30 -12.89 -3.79 12.90
C ASN A 30 -13.79 -2.88 12.01
N SER A 31 -13.23 -2.30 10.94
CA SER A 31 -14.02 -1.73 9.86
C SER A 31 -14.97 -2.82 9.37
N ALA A 32 -16.28 -2.56 9.40
CA ALA A 32 -17.38 -3.53 9.26
C ALA A 32 -17.33 -4.44 8.01
N SER A 33 -16.39 -4.20 7.10
CA SER A 33 -16.12 -4.97 5.90
C SER A 33 -15.26 -6.22 6.07
N VAL A 34 -14.61 -6.48 7.22
CA VAL A 34 -13.76 -7.67 7.39
C VAL A 34 -13.80 -8.26 8.80
N LYS A 35 -14.06 -9.57 8.90
CA LYS A 35 -13.93 -10.36 10.14
C LYS A 35 -12.49 -10.87 10.33
N PRO A 36 -11.86 -10.70 11.51
CA PRO A 36 -10.60 -11.37 11.83
C PRO A 36 -10.76 -12.88 11.72
N LEU A 37 -9.83 -13.57 11.06
CA LEU A 37 -9.76 -15.02 11.12
C LEU A 37 -9.28 -15.44 12.51
N HIS A 38 -10.10 -16.20 13.23
CA HIS A 38 -9.55 -17.16 14.17
C HIS A 38 -8.88 -18.26 13.36
N SER A 39 -7.57 -18.09 13.12
CA SER A 39 -6.75 -19.20 12.64
C SER A 39 -6.87 -20.35 13.64
N GLN A 40 -7.14 -21.57 13.15
CA GLN A 40 -7.08 -22.78 13.97
C GLN A 40 -5.66 -23.01 14.54
N TYR A 41 -4.66 -22.34 13.95
CA TYR A 41 -3.25 -22.39 14.35
C TYR A 41 -2.76 -20.99 14.79
N PRO A 42 -2.39 -20.78 16.05
CA PRO A 42 -2.05 -19.46 16.62
C PRO A 42 -0.76 -18.82 16.07
N LEU A 43 -0.14 -19.37 15.02
CA LEU A 43 1.16 -18.98 14.46
C LEU A 43 1.20 -19.04 12.92
N SER A 44 0.07 -18.87 12.23
CA SER A 44 0.11 -18.74 10.77
C SER A 44 0.84 -17.45 10.39
N SER A 45 1.72 -17.51 9.39
CA SER A 45 2.38 -16.33 8.82
C SER A 45 1.37 -15.35 8.17
N THR A 46 0.13 -15.79 7.96
CA THR A 46 -1.01 -14.98 7.51
C THR A 46 -1.83 -14.35 8.65
N ASP A 47 -1.51 -14.65 9.91
CA ASP A 47 -2.23 -14.17 11.10
C ASP A 47 -1.85 -12.73 11.42
N ILE A 48 -2.77 -11.82 11.11
CA ILE A 48 -2.63 -10.39 11.38
C ILE A 48 -2.93 -10.01 12.84
N THR A 49 -3.38 -10.96 13.67
CA THR A 49 -3.67 -10.74 15.10
C THR A 49 -2.46 -11.01 15.98
N HIS A 50 -1.35 -11.47 15.40
CA HIS A 50 -0.14 -11.77 16.14
C HIS A 50 0.37 -10.54 16.93
N PRO A 51 0.72 -10.66 18.23
CA PRO A 51 1.05 -9.51 19.09
C PRO A 51 2.25 -8.65 18.65
N THR A 52 3.05 -9.13 17.71
CA THR A 52 4.16 -8.36 17.12
C THR A 52 3.67 -7.34 16.08
N ILE A 53 2.53 -7.59 15.44
CA ILE A 53 1.99 -6.71 14.40
C ILE A 53 1.83 -5.28 14.91
N SER A 54 1.19 -5.11 16.08
CA SER A 54 0.98 -3.81 16.73
C SER A 54 2.25 -3.10 17.18
N LYS A 55 3.43 -3.74 17.08
CA LYS A 55 4.73 -3.17 17.46
C LYS A 55 5.51 -2.67 16.25
N VAL A 56 5.01 -2.90 15.04
CA VAL A 56 5.71 -2.64 13.79
C VAL A 56 4.93 -1.66 12.94
N ARG A 57 5.65 -0.73 12.31
CA ARG A 57 5.11 0.14 11.25
C ARG A 57 5.33 -0.50 9.87
N PHE A 58 4.25 -0.66 9.10
CA PHE A 58 4.31 -1.12 7.73
C PHE A 58 4.41 0.06 6.77
N GLU A 59 5.61 0.32 6.25
CA GLU A 59 5.84 1.41 5.31
C GLU A 59 5.51 0.96 3.89
N GLN A 60 4.37 1.44 3.37
CA GLN A 60 3.88 1.10 2.05
C GLN A 60 4.74 1.76 0.95
N LYS A 61 5.45 0.93 0.16
CA LYS A 61 6.35 1.32 -0.93
C LYS A 61 5.79 0.85 -2.28
N PRO A 62 4.80 1.55 -2.87
CA PRO A 62 4.34 1.19 -4.20
C PRO A 62 5.48 1.38 -5.22
N ILE A 63 5.62 0.42 -6.13
CA ILE A 63 6.61 0.44 -7.21
C ILE A 63 5.94 0.33 -8.57
N GLU A 64 6.73 0.50 -9.63
CA GLU A 64 6.38 0.12 -10.99
C GLU A 64 7.04 -1.23 -11.29
N TYR A 65 6.40 -2.34 -10.88
CA TYR A 65 7.00 -3.68 -10.95
C TYR A 65 7.31 -4.11 -12.39
N GLY A 66 6.57 -3.60 -13.37
CA GLY A 66 6.88 -3.78 -14.79
C GLY A 66 8.30 -3.35 -15.19
N VAL A 67 8.88 -2.36 -14.49
CA VAL A 67 10.27 -1.93 -14.71
C VAL A 67 11.27 -3.01 -14.26
N LEU A 68 10.98 -3.67 -13.13
CA LEU A 68 11.81 -4.77 -12.61
C LEU A 68 11.74 -5.97 -13.55
N LEU A 69 10.53 -6.33 -13.99
CA LEU A 69 10.31 -7.41 -14.96
C LEU A 69 11.05 -7.15 -16.27
N ALA A 70 10.98 -5.91 -16.80
CA ALA A 70 11.68 -5.54 -18.03
C ALA A 70 13.21 -5.68 -17.90
N LYS A 71 13.79 -5.31 -16.75
CA LYS A 71 15.23 -5.49 -16.47
C LYS A 71 15.62 -6.97 -16.45
N SER A 72 14.72 -7.85 -16.00
CA SER A 72 14.89 -9.31 -16.03
C SER A 72 14.50 -9.96 -17.37
N GLY A 73 14.21 -9.17 -18.41
CA GLY A 73 13.85 -9.65 -19.74
C GLY A 73 12.41 -10.14 -19.89
N GLN A 74 11.55 -9.95 -18.88
CA GLN A 74 10.14 -10.35 -18.91
C GLN A 74 9.25 -9.21 -19.44
N LYS A 75 8.29 -9.55 -20.31
CA LYS A 75 7.30 -8.60 -20.86
C LYS A 75 5.98 -8.74 -20.10
N GLY A 76 5.71 -7.81 -19.20
CA GLY A 76 4.48 -7.77 -18.41
C GLY A 76 4.47 -8.78 -17.24
N PRO A 77 3.38 -8.82 -16.45
CA PRO A 77 3.27 -9.69 -15.28
C PRO A 77 3.52 -11.16 -15.63
N PRO A 78 4.12 -11.97 -14.73
CA PRO A 78 4.40 -13.40 -14.96
C PRO A 78 3.14 -14.29 -14.85
N ILE A 79 1.99 -13.75 -15.26
CA ILE A 79 0.68 -14.39 -15.25
C ILE A 79 0.13 -14.26 -16.67
N THR A 80 0.37 -15.28 -17.50
CA THR A 80 -0.21 -15.34 -18.85
C THR A 80 -1.70 -15.67 -18.72
N PRO A 81 -2.63 -14.79 -19.17
CA PRO A 81 -4.06 -15.07 -19.13
C PRO A 81 -4.40 -16.42 -19.77
N GLY A 82 -5.28 -17.18 -19.12
CA GLY A 82 -5.69 -18.52 -19.59
C GLY A 82 -4.72 -19.66 -19.27
N SER A 83 -3.52 -19.39 -18.73
CA SER A 83 -2.62 -20.45 -18.27
C SER A 83 -3.13 -21.12 -16.97
N THR A 84 -2.74 -22.38 -16.73
CA THR A 84 -3.05 -23.09 -15.47
C THR A 84 -2.62 -22.31 -14.23
N ARG A 85 -1.44 -21.66 -14.30
CA ARG A 85 -0.93 -20.80 -13.23
C ARG A 85 -1.83 -19.58 -13.00
N ALA A 86 -2.28 -18.93 -14.07
CA ALA A 86 -3.19 -17.79 -13.96
C ALA A 86 -4.53 -18.20 -13.35
N ASN A 87 -5.13 -19.30 -13.80
CA ASN A 87 -6.37 -19.83 -13.25
C ASN A 87 -6.22 -20.13 -11.75
N TYR A 88 -5.12 -20.78 -11.36
CA TYR A 88 -4.81 -21.03 -9.96
C TYR A 88 -4.68 -19.73 -9.15
N THR A 89 -3.93 -18.74 -9.66
CA THR A 89 -3.75 -17.45 -8.97
C THR A 89 -5.08 -16.75 -8.70
N TRP A 90 -6.04 -16.79 -9.62
CA TRP A 90 -7.36 -16.19 -9.40
C TRP A 90 -8.22 -16.97 -8.41
N ILE A 91 -8.26 -18.30 -8.52
CA ILE A 91 -8.96 -19.14 -7.56
C ILE A 91 -8.41 -18.91 -6.15
N ASP A 92 -7.08 -18.84 -6.02
CA ASP A 92 -6.37 -18.61 -4.77
C ASP A 92 -6.63 -17.20 -4.20
N LEU A 93 -6.65 -16.18 -5.06
CA LEU A 93 -7.02 -14.82 -4.69
C LEU A 93 -8.44 -14.77 -4.12
N ILE A 94 -9.44 -15.28 -4.86
CA ILE A 94 -10.86 -15.29 -4.45
C ILE A 94 -11.02 -16.04 -3.13
N ARG A 95 -10.44 -17.25 -3.03
CA ARG A 95 -10.47 -18.06 -1.81
C ARG A 95 -9.89 -17.30 -0.62
N THR A 96 -8.80 -16.56 -0.83
CA THR A 96 -8.12 -15.84 0.25
C THR A 96 -8.85 -14.55 0.63
N LEU A 97 -9.42 -13.81 -0.32
CA LEU A 97 -10.27 -12.65 -0.04
C LEU A 97 -11.50 -13.04 0.76
N LYS A 98 -12.16 -14.15 0.42
CA LYS A 98 -13.28 -14.70 1.19
C LYS A 98 -12.88 -15.01 2.63
N LYS A 99 -11.69 -15.61 2.84
CA LYS A 99 -11.13 -15.83 4.18
C LYS A 99 -10.88 -14.50 4.91
N LEU A 100 -10.43 -13.47 4.20
CA LEU A 100 -10.28 -12.10 4.68
C LEU A 100 -11.60 -11.31 4.70
N GLY A 101 -12.77 -11.97 4.76
CA GLY A 101 -14.08 -11.32 4.89
C GLY A 101 -14.60 -10.58 3.66
N LEU A 102 -13.90 -10.64 2.52
CA LEU A 102 -14.29 -10.02 1.25
C LEU A 102 -14.83 -11.09 0.30
N ASP A 103 -16.11 -11.45 0.48
CA ASP A 103 -16.82 -12.38 -0.41
C ASP A 103 -17.48 -11.60 -1.56
N ARG A 104 -16.66 -11.22 -2.55
CA ARG A 104 -17.10 -10.53 -3.76
C ARG A 104 -16.55 -11.22 -4.99
N ASP A 105 -17.31 -11.16 -6.08
CA ASP A 105 -16.88 -11.72 -7.35
C ASP A 105 -15.72 -10.89 -7.94
N ILE A 106 -14.76 -11.59 -8.54
CA ILE A 106 -13.65 -10.98 -9.28
C ILE A 106 -13.75 -11.48 -10.70
N GLY A 107 -14.00 -10.56 -11.63
CA GLY A 107 -14.03 -10.86 -13.05
C GLY A 107 -12.70 -11.46 -13.54
N THR A 108 -12.76 -12.21 -14.64
CA THR A 108 -11.56 -12.73 -15.29
C THR A 108 -10.72 -11.56 -15.82
N PRO A 109 -9.40 -11.51 -15.58
CA PRO A 109 -8.57 -10.45 -16.12
C PRO A 109 -8.56 -10.45 -17.63
N ASP A 110 -8.70 -9.25 -18.19
CA ASP A 110 -8.46 -9.00 -19.60
C ASP A 110 -7.75 -7.67 -19.81
N SER A 111 -7.20 -7.49 -21.01
CA SER A 111 -6.36 -6.35 -21.36
C SER A 111 -7.10 -5.01 -21.43
N SER A 112 -8.43 -4.99 -21.37
CA SER A 112 -9.21 -3.74 -21.33
C SER A 112 -9.10 -3.02 -19.99
N TRP A 113 -8.83 -3.75 -18.90
CA TRP A 113 -8.76 -3.23 -17.55
C TRP A 113 -7.54 -3.68 -16.74
N TRP A 114 -6.74 -4.66 -17.19
CA TRP A 114 -5.54 -5.12 -16.49
C TRP A 114 -4.47 -5.70 -17.43
N PRO A 115 -3.16 -5.43 -17.23
CA PRO A 115 -2.57 -4.54 -16.22
C PRO A 115 -2.68 -3.06 -16.62
N GLN A 116 -2.56 -2.18 -15.64
CA GLN A 116 -2.67 -0.74 -15.79
C GLN A 116 -1.36 -0.01 -15.44
N LYS A 117 -1.24 1.23 -15.91
CA LYS A 117 -0.15 2.13 -15.48
C LYS A 117 -0.42 2.61 -14.05
N VAL A 118 0.57 2.41 -13.17
CA VAL A 118 0.41 2.63 -11.71
C VAL A 118 1.07 3.92 -11.20
N SER A 119 1.77 4.67 -12.06
CA SER A 119 2.53 5.85 -11.63
C SER A 119 1.68 6.91 -10.91
N PHE A 120 0.41 7.04 -11.27
CA PHE A 120 -0.48 8.04 -10.68
C PHE A 120 -0.92 7.67 -9.25
N PRO A 121 -1.48 6.47 -8.98
CA PRO A 121 -1.76 6.07 -7.61
C PRO A 121 -0.51 5.95 -6.75
N ASN A 122 0.66 5.60 -7.30
CA ASN A 122 1.92 5.61 -6.55
C ASN A 122 2.24 7.00 -5.98
N ARG A 123 2.08 8.07 -6.79
CA ARG A 123 2.29 9.45 -6.34
C ARG A 123 1.36 9.85 -5.20
N ILE A 124 0.08 9.48 -5.30
CA ILE A 124 -0.90 9.79 -4.26
C ILE A 124 -0.54 9.06 -2.96
N THR A 125 -0.19 7.77 -3.02
CA THR A 125 0.29 7.04 -1.84
C THR A 125 1.47 7.74 -1.16
N TYR A 126 2.42 8.28 -1.93
CA TYR A 126 3.55 9.04 -1.39
C TYR A 126 3.17 10.39 -0.80
N ILE A 127 2.24 11.13 -1.41
CA ILE A 127 1.68 12.35 -0.82
C ILE A 127 1.02 12.05 0.53
N LEU A 128 0.25 10.96 0.60
CA LEU A 128 -0.47 10.56 1.81
C LEU A 128 0.46 10.08 2.93
N SER A 129 1.55 9.38 2.60
CA SER A 129 2.42 8.71 3.59
C SER A 129 3.71 9.44 3.93
N ASN A 130 3.99 10.58 3.30
CA ASN A 130 5.25 11.29 3.51
C ASN A 130 5.04 12.81 3.61
N ARG A 131 5.30 13.34 4.81
CA ARG A 131 5.17 14.76 5.16
C ARG A 131 6.00 15.66 4.25
N ASP A 132 7.25 15.28 4.00
CA ASP A 132 8.19 16.08 3.21
C ASP A 132 7.81 16.08 1.73
N VAL A 133 7.39 14.93 1.18
CA VAL A 133 6.93 14.85 -0.21
C VAL A 133 5.72 15.75 -0.45
N PHE A 134 4.76 15.77 0.48
CA PHE A 134 3.65 16.72 0.40
C PHE A 134 4.15 18.16 0.52
N ALA A 135 4.94 18.48 1.54
CA ALA A 135 5.37 19.85 1.80
C ALA A 135 6.20 20.45 0.65
N GLU A 136 7.15 19.68 0.10
CA GLU A 136 7.96 20.13 -1.02
C GLU A 136 7.16 20.21 -2.32
N GLY A 137 6.24 19.26 -2.57
CA GLY A 137 5.31 19.37 -3.70
C GLY A 137 4.37 20.58 -3.59
N ALA A 138 3.90 20.89 -2.38
CA ALA A 138 3.05 22.04 -2.12
C ALA A 138 3.81 23.36 -2.28
N LYS A 139 5.07 23.45 -1.82
CA LYS A 139 5.95 24.60 -2.10
C LYS A 139 6.19 24.80 -3.59
N GLU A 140 6.27 23.72 -4.36
CA GLU A 140 6.48 23.76 -5.81
C GLU A 140 5.28 24.34 -6.57
N LEU A 141 4.04 24.04 -6.14
CA LEU A 141 2.84 24.32 -6.95
C LEU A 141 1.84 25.30 -6.34
N ILE A 142 1.86 25.52 -5.02
CA ILE A 142 0.88 26.37 -4.33
C ILE A 142 1.47 27.77 -4.16
N ASN A 143 0.86 28.74 -4.84
CA ASN A 143 1.22 30.15 -4.69
C ASN A 143 1.09 30.60 -3.24
N ASN A 144 2.13 31.24 -2.70
CA ASN A 144 2.19 31.70 -1.31
C ASN A 144 1.96 30.56 -0.30
N TYR A 145 2.50 29.37 -0.58
CA TYR A 145 2.45 28.25 0.37
C TYR A 145 2.95 28.66 1.75
N LYS A 146 2.15 28.33 2.77
CA LYS A 146 2.38 28.61 4.18
C LYS A 146 2.16 27.32 4.97
N PRO A 147 3.19 26.73 5.60
CA PRO A 147 3.06 25.46 6.33
C PRO A 147 1.94 25.44 7.36
N GLU A 148 1.66 26.58 8.00
CA GLU A 148 0.58 26.73 8.99
C GLU A 148 -0.82 26.50 8.42
N ASN A 149 -1.02 26.68 7.11
CA ASN A 149 -2.28 26.38 6.43
C ASN A 149 -2.46 24.89 6.12
N TYR A 150 -1.38 24.12 6.25
CA TYR A 150 -1.29 22.70 5.92
C TYR A 150 -0.75 21.93 7.12
N ASP A 151 -1.43 22.08 8.27
CA ASP A 151 -1.06 21.41 9.50
C ASP A 151 -0.86 19.91 9.27
N SER A 152 0.32 19.41 9.62
CA SER A 152 0.72 18.01 9.43
C SER A 152 0.63 17.20 10.73
N SER A 153 0.21 17.81 11.84
CA SER A 153 0.03 17.14 13.14
C SER A 153 -0.96 15.98 13.09
N TRP A 154 -1.94 16.03 12.17
CA TRP A 154 -2.90 14.94 11.97
C TRP A 154 -2.21 13.61 11.65
N ARG A 155 -1.02 13.65 11.02
CA ARG A 155 -0.27 12.45 10.65
C ARG A 155 0.17 11.63 11.86
N ASP A 156 0.31 12.27 13.02
CA ASP A 156 0.83 11.65 14.24
C ASP A 156 -0.29 11.25 15.22
N ILE A 157 -1.56 11.55 14.90
CA ILE A 157 -2.71 11.18 15.73
C ILE A 157 -2.81 9.65 15.79
N ILE A 158 -2.71 9.08 16.99
CA ILE A 158 -2.96 7.66 17.22
C ILE A 158 -4.46 7.40 17.30
N ILE A 159 -4.94 6.45 16.53
CA ILE A 159 -6.35 6.02 16.51
C ILE A 159 -6.55 4.72 17.29
N ASP A 160 -7.79 4.26 17.43
CA ASP A 160 -8.16 3.10 18.26
C ASP A 160 -7.42 1.79 17.91
N SER A 161 -6.96 1.64 16.66
CA SER A 161 -6.15 0.49 16.23
C SER A 161 -4.71 0.50 16.78
N GLY A 162 -4.27 1.60 17.39
CA GLY A 162 -2.89 1.83 17.83
C GLY A 162 -1.96 2.36 16.74
N TYR A 163 -2.44 2.50 15.50
CA TYR A 163 -1.69 3.09 14.39
C TYR A 163 -1.95 4.59 14.27
N THR A 164 -1.11 5.27 13.50
CA THR A 164 -1.33 6.68 13.17
C THR A 164 -2.45 6.87 12.15
N LEU A 165 -3.07 8.05 12.16
CA LEU A 165 -4.06 8.43 11.15
C LEU A 165 -3.45 8.51 9.74
N GLU A 166 -2.16 8.81 9.61
CA GLU A 166 -1.41 8.69 8.34
C GLU A 166 -1.44 7.27 7.79
N GLU A 167 -1.13 6.27 8.63
CA GLU A 167 -1.13 4.86 8.26
C GLU A 167 -2.53 4.37 7.91
N ALA A 168 -3.54 4.79 8.67
CA ALA A 168 -4.95 4.47 8.43
C ALA A 168 -5.43 5.02 7.07
N ILE A 169 -5.24 6.31 6.80
CA ILE A 169 -5.64 6.97 5.54
C ILE A 169 -4.89 6.39 4.35
N THR A 170 -3.58 6.19 4.47
CA THR A 170 -2.76 5.65 3.37
C THR A 170 -3.19 4.22 3.03
N SER A 171 -3.36 3.36 4.04
CA SER A 171 -3.78 1.97 3.82
C SER A 171 -5.21 1.87 3.28
N GLU A 172 -6.14 2.73 3.72
CA GLU A 172 -7.48 2.80 3.13
C GLU A 172 -7.38 3.19 1.66
N TYR A 173 -6.64 4.26 1.31
CA TYR A 173 -6.49 4.67 -0.08
C TYR A 173 -5.94 3.54 -0.97
N VAL A 174 -4.86 2.88 -0.55
CA VAL A 174 -4.26 1.76 -1.30
C VAL A 174 -5.26 0.63 -1.49
N PHE A 175 -5.98 0.24 -0.43
CA PHE A 175 -7.01 -0.79 -0.49
C PHE A 175 -8.15 -0.41 -1.47
N ARG A 176 -8.66 0.84 -1.41
CA ARG A 176 -9.73 1.30 -2.32
C ARG A 176 -9.29 1.32 -3.77
N VAL A 177 -8.04 1.65 -4.08
CA VAL A 177 -7.52 1.56 -5.45
C VAL A 177 -7.57 0.12 -5.96
N TYR A 178 -7.24 -0.86 -5.12
CA TYR A 178 -7.41 -2.27 -5.51
C TYR A 178 -8.86 -2.68 -5.70
N GLU A 179 -9.79 -2.20 -4.87
CA GLU A 179 -11.23 -2.45 -5.10
C GLU A 179 -11.66 -1.92 -6.49
N LYS A 180 -11.21 -0.71 -6.86
CA LYS A 180 -11.48 -0.15 -8.19
C LYS A 180 -10.95 -1.02 -9.33
N VAL A 181 -9.76 -1.60 -9.17
CA VAL A 181 -9.17 -2.47 -10.19
C VAL A 181 -9.87 -3.82 -10.23
N PHE A 182 -9.94 -4.53 -9.12
CA PHE A 182 -10.28 -5.96 -9.09
C PHE A 182 -11.77 -6.25 -8.96
N PHE A 183 -12.55 -5.35 -8.35
CA PHE A 183 -14.00 -5.54 -8.20
C PHE A 183 -14.81 -4.70 -9.18
N GLU A 184 -14.34 -3.49 -9.51
CA GLU A 184 -15.08 -2.58 -10.39
C GLU A 184 -14.53 -2.51 -11.83
N HIS A 185 -13.37 -3.11 -12.09
CA HIS A 185 -12.69 -3.11 -13.41
C HIS A 185 -12.47 -1.71 -13.98
N VAL A 186 -12.27 -0.72 -13.11
CA VAL A 186 -12.13 0.69 -13.44
C VAL A 186 -10.68 1.04 -13.78
N LYS A 187 -10.49 1.97 -14.73
CA LYS A 187 -9.17 2.49 -15.11
C LYS A 187 -8.63 3.46 -14.07
N ILE A 188 -7.68 3.01 -13.24
CA ILE A 188 -6.99 3.83 -12.22
C ILE A 188 -6.01 4.85 -12.83
N THR A 189 -5.91 4.92 -14.16
CA THR A 189 -5.25 6.04 -14.85
C THR A 189 -6.13 7.29 -14.93
N ASP A 190 -7.45 7.14 -14.76
CA ASP A 190 -8.36 8.28 -14.65
C ASP A 190 -8.25 8.90 -13.25
N TRP A 191 -7.96 10.20 -13.21
CA TRP A 191 -7.80 10.94 -11.96
C TRP A 191 -9.13 11.10 -11.21
N SER A 192 -10.28 11.05 -11.91
CA SER A 192 -11.61 11.16 -11.30
C SER A 192 -11.88 10.03 -10.29
N VAL A 193 -11.36 8.84 -10.57
CA VAL A 193 -11.42 7.66 -9.70
C VAL A 193 -10.75 7.93 -8.36
N HIS A 194 -9.61 8.61 -8.39
CA HIS A 194 -8.85 8.95 -7.20
C HIS A 194 -9.48 10.09 -6.41
N VAL A 195 -10.14 11.04 -7.09
CA VAL A 195 -10.93 12.09 -6.42
C VAL A 195 -12.04 11.44 -5.60
N ASP A 196 -12.82 10.53 -6.19
CA ASP A 196 -13.91 9.82 -5.50
C ASP A 196 -13.42 9.08 -4.25
N ILE A 197 -12.29 8.36 -4.36
CA ILE A 197 -11.67 7.68 -3.22
C ILE A 197 -11.25 8.69 -2.15
N LEU A 198 -10.51 9.73 -2.53
CA LEU A 198 -9.95 10.70 -1.59
C LEU A 198 -11.05 11.51 -0.90
N GLU A 199 -12.10 11.92 -1.60
CA GLU A 199 -13.22 12.66 -1.01
C GLU A 199 -13.93 11.83 0.07
N LYS A 200 -14.18 10.54 -0.21
CA LYS A 200 -14.79 9.62 0.77
C LYS A 200 -13.92 9.41 2.01
N ILE A 201 -12.59 9.31 1.83
CA ILE A 201 -11.66 9.15 2.96
C ILE A 201 -11.56 10.45 3.77
N LEU A 202 -11.31 11.58 3.10
CA LEU A 202 -11.08 12.87 3.75
C LEU A 202 -12.33 13.44 4.43
N ALA A 203 -13.54 13.10 3.94
CA ALA A 203 -14.78 13.45 4.61
C ALA A 203 -14.88 12.88 6.04
N LYS A 204 -14.26 11.71 6.30
CA LYS A 204 -14.19 11.10 7.64
C LYS A 204 -13.16 11.76 8.55
N HIS A 205 -12.21 12.52 7.97
CA HIS A 205 -11.03 13.02 8.66
C HIS A 205 -10.80 14.52 8.35
N PRO A 206 -11.59 15.44 8.96
CA PRO A 206 -11.50 16.87 8.67
C PRO A 206 -10.11 17.48 8.93
N SER A 207 -9.38 16.99 9.93
CA SER A 207 -8.01 17.41 10.23
C SER A 207 -7.05 17.07 9.08
N ALA A 208 -7.10 15.83 8.57
CA ALA A 208 -6.33 15.41 7.42
C ALA A 208 -6.75 16.15 6.14
N SER A 209 -8.05 16.36 5.94
CA SER A 209 -8.56 17.14 4.81
C SER A 209 -7.99 18.56 4.80
N ARG A 210 -7.97 19.24 5.95
CA ARG A 210 -7.37 20.57 6.08
C ARG A 210 -5.86 20.52 5.84
N GLY A 211 -5.17 19.61 6.50
CA GLY A 211 -3.71 19.45 6.40
C GLY A 211 -3.21 19.12 4.99
N LEU A 212 -4.04 18.51 4.15
CA LEU A 212 -3.72 18.17 2.76
C LEU A 212 -4.27 19.17 1.73
N GLY A 213 -5.06 20.17 2.13
CA GLY A 213 -5.78 21.06 1.20
C GLY A 213 -6.92 20.38 0.43
N GLY A 214 -7.42 19.25 0.92
CA GLY A 214 -8.46 18.45 0.28
C GLY A 214 -7.98 17.61 -0.92
N SER A 215 -8.91 16.87 -1.53
CA SER A 215 -8.63 15.98 -2.67
C SER A 215 -8.02 16.72 -3.86
N LYS A 216 -8.49 17.93 -4.15
CA LYS A 216 -8.01 18.75 -5.28
C LYS A 216 -6.52 19.05 -5.20
N THR A 217 -6.02 19.44 -4.02
CA THR A 217 -4.59 19.69 -3.83
C THR A 217 -3.77 18.41 -4.05
N ILE A 218 -4.20 17.28 -3.49
CA ILE A 218 -3.51 15.99 -3.67
C ILE A 218 -3.42 15.62 -5.17
N ILE A 219 -4.52 15.77 -5.90
CA ILE A 219 -4.58 15.48 -7.35
C ILE A 219 -3.66 16.41 -8.12
N GLU A 220 -3.65 17.70 -7.80
CA GLU A 220 -2.79 18.69 -8.45
C GLU A 220 -1.30 18.36 -8.25
N LEU A 221 -0.91 18.03 -7.01
CA LEU A 221 0.44 17.57 -6.68
C LEU A 221 0.82 16.30 -7.46
N ALA A 222 -0.07 15.29 -7.49
CA ALA A 222 0.19 14.04 -8.20
C ALA A 222 0.31 14.21 -9.72
N LYS A 223 -0.38 15.19 -10.30
CA LYS A 223 -0.32 15.50 -11.74
C LYS A 223 0.94 16.27 -12.10
N ASN A 224 1.25 17.32 -11.35
CA ASN A 224 2.10 18.40 -11.83
C ASN A 224 3.43 18.56 -11.05
N SER A 225 3.57 17.99 -9.85
CA SER A 225 4.81 18.17 -9.07
C SER A 225 5.91 17.22 -9.55
N LYS A 226 7.03 17.80 -9.97
CA LYS A 226 8.25 17.07 -10.27
C LYS A 226 8.80 16.40 -9.02
N THR A 227 8.74 17.08 -7.87
CA THR A 227 9.20 16.54 -6.59
C THR A 227 8.46 15.27 -6.21
N VAL A 228 7.13 15.30 -6.27
CA VAL A 228 6.28 14.12 -6.02
C VAL A 228 6.59 13.00 -7.01
N ARG A 229 6.73 13.33 -8.30
CA ARG A 229 7.06 12.34 -9.33
C ARG A 229 8.37 11.62 -9.03
N VAL A 230 9.44 12.37 -8.73
CA VAL A 230 10.76 11.80 -8.39
C VAL A 230 10.68 10.95 -7.13
N ALA A 231 10.07 11.48 -6.07
CA ALA A 231 9.93 10.77 -4.80
C ALA A 231 9.17 9.44 -4.95
N SER A 232 8.08 9.44 -5.73
CA SER A 232 7.26 8.25 -5.96
C SER A 232 7.93 7.16 -6.79
N PHE A 233 9.00 7.48 -7.53
CA PHE A 233 9.75 6.52 -8.34
C PHE A 233 10.99 5.95 -7.63
N LYS A 234 11.51 6.65 -6.61
CA LYS A 234 12.64 6.19 -5.79
C LYS A 234 12.50 4.75 -5.26
N PRO A 235 11.32 4.27 -4.81
CA PRO A 235 11.16 2.90 -4.35
C PRO A 235 11.35 1.86 -5.45
N THR A 236 10.97 2.18 -6.69
CA THR A 236 11.25 1.32 -7.85
C THR A 236 12.75 1.19 -8.06
N GLN A 237 13.51 2.29 -7.93
CA GLN A 237 14.98 2.26 -8.00
C GLN A 237 15.59 1.43 -6.87
N ASN A 238 15.18 1.68 -5.63
CA ASN A 238 15.62 0.90 -4.48
C ASN A 238 15.33 -0.60 -4.66
N ALA A 239 14.16 -0.96 -5.19
CA ALA A 239 13.80 -2.35 -5.44
C ALA A 239 14.67 -3.01 -6.53
N LEU A 240 15.10 -2.24 -7.54
CA LEU A 240 16.04 -2.70 -8.57
C LEU A 240 17.46 -2.91 -8.01
N GLU A 241 17.88 -2.07 -7.07
CA GLU A 241 19.17 -2.16 -6.39
C GLU A 241 19.21 -3.33 -5.41
N LEU A 242 18.10 -3.56 -4.68
CA LEU A 242 17.91 -4.71 -3.80
C LEU A 242 17.73 -6.03 -4.55
N GLY A 243 17.60 -6.01 -5.88
CA GLY A 243 17.40 -7.22 -6.69
C GLY A 243 16.06 -7.91 -6.43
N LEU A 244 15.02 -7.16 -6.05
CA LEU A 244 13.70 -7.74 -5.82
C LEU A 244 13.18 -8.37 -7.11
N PHE A 245 12.77 -9.64 -7.04
CA PHE A 245 12.28 -10.40 -8.19
C PHE A 245 10.77 -10.63 -8.15
N GLY A 246 10.12 -10.33 -7.03
CA GLY A 246 8.70 -10.61 -6.79
C GLY A 246 8.06 -9.57 -5.89
N ILE A 247 6.74 -9.42 -5.99
CA ILE A 247 5.94 -8.58 -5.10
C ILE A 247 4.63 -9.29 -4.70
N PRO A 248 4.10 -9.05 -3.48
CA PRO A 248 4.63 -8.13 -2.48
C PRO A 248 5.89 -8.68 -1.81
N THR A 249 6.81 -7.79 -1.44
CA THR A 249 8.03 -8.14 -0.70
C THR A 249 8.18 -7.25 0.52
N PHE A 250 8.48 -7.86 1.66
CA PHE A 250 8.68 -7.22 2.94
C PHE A 250 10.18 -7.15 3.23
N VAL A 251 10.69 -5.94 3.46
CA VAL A 251 12.10 -5.71 3.76
C VAL A 251 12.21 -5.12 5.16
N GLY A 252 12.92 -5.81 6.03
CA GLY A 252 13.22 -5.36 7.39
C GLY A 252 14.50 -4.52 7.47
N ASP A 253 14.99 -4.28 8.68
CA ASP A 253 16.33 -3.74 8.89
C ASP A 253 17.40 -4.80 8.56
N GLY A 254 18.37 -4.46 7.71
CA GLY A 254 19.46 -5.36 7.30
C GLY A 254 19.19 -6.07 5.97
N ASP A 255 19.79 -7.25 5.76
CA ASP A 255 19.78 -7.95 4.47
C ASP A 255 18.65 -8.99 4.31
N THR A 256 17.71 -9.06 5.27
CA THR A 256 16.62 -10.03 5.23
C THR A 256 15.37 -9.44 4.57
N PHE A 257 14.87 -10.12 3.55
CA PHE A 257 13.58 -9.83 2.93
C PHE A 257 12.72 -11.08 2.78
N PHE A 258 11.41 -10.90 2.82
CA PHE A 258 10.41 -11.96 2.69
C PHE A 258 9.52 -11.69 1.50
N TRP A 259 9.43 -12.63 0.57
CA TRP A 259 8.62 -12.49 -0.64
C TRP A 259 7.35 -13.35 -0.54
N GLY A 260 6.18 -12.74 -0.80
CA GLY A 260 4.90 -13.43 -0.77
C GLY A 260 3.96 -12.85 0.29
N ASN A 261 2.68 -12.69 -0.07
CA ASN A 261 1.65 -12.05 0.78
C ASN A 261 1.48 -12.67 2.17
N ASP A 262 1.89 -13.92 2.31
CA ASP A 262 1.82 -14.77 3.47
C ASP A 262 2.99 -14.60 4.44
N HIS A 263 3.95 -13.70 4.18
CA HIS A 263 5.10 -13.46 5.07
C HIS A 263 5.05 -12.13 5.83
N LEU A 264 3.90 -11.44 5.85
CA LEU A 264 3.77 -10.17 6.56
C LEU A 264 4.12 -10.30 8.05
N THR A 265 3.59 -11.34 8.71
CA THR A 265 3.84 -11.59 10.13
C THR A 265 5.28 -12.02 10.39
N ASP A 266 5.89 -12.81 9.50
CA ASP A 266 7.28 -13.23 9.62
C ASP A 266 8.23 -12.03 9.58
N ALA A 267 7.99 -11.10 8.63
CA ALA A 267 8.75 -9.87 8.53
C ALA A 267 8.63 -9.02 9.81
N ALA A 268 7.41 -8.92 10.37
CA ALA A 268 7.18 -8.21 11.62
C ALA A 268 7.93 -8.85 12.81
N ILE A 269 7.89 -10.18 12.93
CA ILE A 269 8.63 -10.93 13.96
C ILE A 269 10.13 -10.70 13.82
N ASN A 270 10.66 -10.81 12.60
CA ASN A 270 12.08 -10.66 12.31
C ASN A 270 12.60 -9.27 12.73
N VAL A 271 11.93 -8.19 12.34
CA VAL A 271 12.40 -6.83 12.69
C VAL A 271 12.34 -6.55 14.19
N CYS A 272 11.34 -7.07 14.90
CA CYS A 272 11.26 -6.94 16.35
C CYS A 272 12.34 -7.74 17.07
N GLN A 273 12.71 -8.93 16.57
CA GLN A 273 13.82 -9.70 17.12
C GLN A 273 15.16 -9.01 16.87
N ALA A 274 15.39 -8.49 15.66
CA ALA A 274 16.60 -7.75 15.32
C ALA A 274 16.78 -6.50 16.22
N GLN A 275 15.70 -5.75 16.47
CA GLN A 275 15.76 -4.58 17.36
C GLN A 275 16.10 -4.96 18.80
N LYS A 276 15.52 -6.04 19.33
CA LYS A 276 15.83 -6.54 20.69
C LYS A 276 17.30 -6.93 20.83
N ASN A 277 17.88 -7.54 19.79
CA ASN A 277 19.29 -7.92 19.80
C ASN A 277 20.21 -6.69 19.77
N LYS A 278 19.87 -5.66 18.98
CA LYS A 278 20.61 -4.38 18.97
C LYS A 278 20.57 -3.67 20.33
N SER A 279 19.47 -3.76 21.08
CA SER A 279 19.34 -3.11 22.41
C SER A 279 20.10 -3.81 23.54
N LYS A 280 20.65 -5.01 23.30
CA LYS A 280 21.41 -5.79 24.28
C LYS A 280 22.93 -5.65 24.13
N LEU A 281 23.37 -5.02 23.05
CA LEU A 281 24.77 -4.68 22.76
C LEU A 281 25.04 -3.24 23.19
#